data_AF-A0A5J4PYS0-F1
#
_entry.id   AF-A0A5J4PYS0-F1
#
_cell.length_a   1.000
_cell.length_b   1.000
_cell.length_c   1.000
_cell.angle_alpha   90.00
_cell.angle_beta   90.00
_cell.angle_gamma   90.00
#
_symmetry.space_group_name_H-M   'P 1'
#
loop_
_entity.id
_entity.type
_entity.pdbx_description
1 polymer ?
#
loop_
_entity_poly.entity_id
_entity_poly.type
_entity_poly.pdbx_seq_one_letter_code
_entity_poly.pdbx_strand_id
1 'polypeptide(L)'
;MLQKTVGIVLHTLKYNDASNIVEIYTELCGRASFAVSTSRSKKTEMKPILFQPLTLIELEAEIRPTNTIYRIKEAKTFMPFTSIPYHPYKSAISLFLAEFLYHAIREEAENKLLFAYLKHAIALLDEIKEKYANFHLAFLMHFSRFLGLYPNLNNY
;
A
#
# COMPACT_ATOMS: atom_id res chain seq x y z
N MET A 1 21.42 -0.38 4.60
CA MET A 1 21.11 -0.50 6.04
C MET A 1 19.86 -1.35 6.20
N LEU A 2 19.79 -2.12 7.28
CA LEU A 2 18.58 -2.87 7.62
C LEU A 2 17.57 -1.92 8.25
N GLN A 3 16.37 -1.85 7.68
CA GLN A 3 15.37 -0.88 8.10
C GLN A 3 14.02 -1.55 8.26
N LYS A 4 13.37 -1.26 9.38
CA LYS A 4 12.03 -1.71 9.72
C LYS A 4 11.05 -0.56 9.48
N THR A 5 9.98 -0.82 8.75
CA THR A 5 8.96 0.19 8.40
C THR A 5 7.59 -0.44 8.21
N VAL A 6 6.54 0.37 8.30
CA VAL A 6 5.22 0.01 7.81
C VAL A 6 5.12 0.42 6.34
N GLY A 7 4.38 -0.37 5.55
CA GLY A 7 4.13 -0.12 4.15
C GLY A 7 2.72 -0.49 3.71
N ILE A 8 2.27 0.15 2.64
CA ILE A 8 1.01 -0.11 1.94
C ILE A 8 1.37 -0.70 0.58
N VAL A 9 0.89 -1.91 0.33
CA VAL A 9 1.09 -2.58 -0.97
C VAL A 9 0.28 -1.86 -2.04
N LEU A 10 0.93 -1.34 -3.07
CA LEU A 10 0.25 -0.65 -4.18
C LEU A 10 0.00 -1.59 -5.35
N HIS A 11 1.03 -2.32 -5.78
CA HIS A 11 0.97 -3.11 -7.00
C HIS A 11 1.96 -4.30 -6.95
N THR A 12 1.62 -5.41 -7.58
CA THR A 12 2.45 -6.63 -7.62
C THR A 12 2.62 -7.10 -9.06
N LEU A 13 3.86 -7.14 -9.53
CA LEU A 13 4.25 -7.54 -10.89
C LEU A 13 4.94 -8.90 -10.85
N LYS A 14 4.54 -9.83 -11.73
CA LYS A 14 5.31 -11.06 -11.95
C LYS A 14 6.65 -10.69 -12.59
N TYR A 15 7.75 -11.07 -11.96
CA TYR A 15 9.10 -10.77 -12.47
C TYR A 15 9.72 -11.97 -13.20
N ASN A 16 9.68 -13.14 -12.56
CA ASN A 16 10.09 -14.40 -13.15
C ASN A 16 9.32 -15.55 -12.46
N ASP A 17 9.73 -16.79 -12.69
CA ASP A 17 9.03 -17.94 -12.10
C ASP A 17 9.25 -18.08 -10.59
N ALA A 18 10.32 -17.46 -10.06
CA ALA A 18 10.72 -17.56 -8.66
C ALA A 18 10.41 -16.30 -7.82
N SER A 19 9.99 -15.20 -8.44
CA SER A 19 9.81 -13.91 -7.75
C SER A 19 8.83 -12.96 -8.43
N ASN A 20 8.24 -12.11 -7.60
CA ASN A 20 7.45 -10.95 -7.98
C ASN A 20 8.18 -9.67 -7.53
N ILE A 21 7.95 -8.56 -8.23
CA ILE A 21 8.25 -7.22 -7.72
C ILE A 21 6.98 -6.65 -7.10
N VAL A 22 7.08 -6.14 -5.88
CA VAL A 22 5.98 -5.50 -5.17
C VAL A 22 6.34 -4.03 -4.96
N GLU A 23 5.45 -3.16 -5.41
CA GLU A 23 5.50 -1.72 -5.22
C GLU A 23 4.83 -1.38 -3.90
N ILE A 24 5.57 -0.78 -2.98
CA ILE A 24 5.10 -0.49 -1.63
C ILE A 24 5.34 0.99 -1.34
N TYR A 25 4.30 1.68 -0.88
CA TYR A 25 4.45 3.00 -0.28
C TYR A 25 4.76 2.85 1.20
N THR A 26 5.94 3.27 1.62
CA THR A 26 6.46 3.08 2.98
C THR A 26 6.41 4.37 3.77
N GLU A 27 6.30 4.23 5.10
CA GLU A 27 6.27 5.37 6.01
C GLU A 27 7.57 6.19 5.96
N LEU A 28 8.73 5.53 5.86
CA LEU A 28 10.04 6.16 6.04
C LEU A 28 10.81 6.42 4.74
N CYS A 29 10.50 5.70 3.65
CA CYS A 29 11.27 5.77 2.40
C CYS A 29 10.41 6.18 1.20
N GLY A 30 9.16 6.60 1.43
CA GLY A 30 8.22 6.87 0.34
C GLY A 30 7.96 5.61 -0.48
N ARG A 31 7.76 5.77 -1.78
CA ARG A 31 7.54 4.66 -2.70
C ARG A 31 8.84 3.89 -2.98
N ALA A 32 8.79 2.57 -2.90
CA ALA A 32 9.91 1.70 -3.23
C ALA A 32 9.47 0.33 -3.78
N SER A 33 10.34 -0.27 -4.59
CA SER A 33 10.13 -1.59 -5.21
C SER A 33 10.87 -2.68 -4.43
N PHE A 34 10.20 -3.80 -4.19
CA PHE A 34 10.72 -4.91 -3.40
C PHE A 34 10.61 -6.24 -4.14
N ALA A 35 11.70 -7.01 -4.18
CA ALA A 35 11.68 -8.37 -4.71
C ALA A 35 11.18 -9.36 -3.64
N VAL A 36 10.15 -10.12 -3.98
CA VAL A 36 9.52 -11.13 -3.10
C VAL A 36 9.50 -12.48 -3.80
N SER A 37 9.86 -13.55 -3.10
CA SER A 37 9.81 -14.89 -3.68
C SER A 37 8.37 -15.39 -3.85
N THR A 38 8.10 -16.04 -4.98
CA THR A 38 6.79 -16.67 -5.30
C THR A 38 6.64 -18.08 -4.69
N SER A 39 7.67 -18.58 -4.00
CA SER A 39 7.69 -19.94 -3.47
C SER A 39 6.56 -20.17 -2.46
N ARG A 40 5.68 -21.13 -2.76
CA ARG A 40 4.56 -21.56 -1.89
C ARG A 40 4.99 -22.52 -0.77
N SER A 41 6.29 -22.70 -0.56
CA SER A 41 6.82 -23.55 0.51
C SER A 41 6.24 -23.13 1.86
N LYS A 42 5.69 -24.09 2.63
CA LYS A 42 5.16 -23.89 4.00
C LYS A 42 6.18 -23.27 4.97
N LYS A 43 7.48 -23.27 4.63
CA LYS A 43 8.56 -22.73 5.45
C LYS A 43 8.84 -21.23 5.23
N THR A 44 8.22 -20.59 4.25
CA THR A 44 8.52 -19.19 3.92
C THR A 44 7.61 -18.26 4.73
N GLU A 45 8.20 -17.39 5.55
CA GLU A 45 7.48 -16.38 6.34
C GLU A 45 6.70 -15.40 5.45
N MET A 46 7.16 -15.19 4.21
CA MET A 46 6.54 -14.31 3.22
C MET A 46 5.43 -15.03 2.42
N LYS A 47 4.21 -15.07 2.99
CA LYS A 47 3.03 -15.61 2.28
C LYS A 47 2.55 -14.63 1.20
N PRO A 48 2.16 -15.10 -0.01
CA PRO A 48 1.64 -14.23 -1.07
C PRO A 48 0.45 -13.34 -0.66
N ILE A 49 -0.33 -13.79 0.34
CA ILE A 49 -1.47 -13.04 0.88
C ILE A 49 -1.07 -11.69 1.50
N LEU A 50 0.17 -11.54 1.97
CA LEU A 50 0.67 -10.28 2.54
C LEU A 50 0.81 -9.18 1.48
N PHE A 51 0.94 -9.57 0.21
CA PHE A 51 1.18 -8.67 -0.91
C PHE A 51 -0.08 -8.48 -1.76
N GLN A 52 -1.25 -8.55 -1.13
CA GLN A 52 -2.51 -8.14 -1.73
C GLN A 52 -2.60 -6.61 -1.81
N PRO A 53 -3.22 -6.06 -2.86
CA PRO A 53 -3.36 -4.61 -3.03
C PRO A 53 -4.00 -3.93 -1.82
N LEU A 54 -3.47 -2.76 -1.45
CA LEU A 54 -3.84 -1.90 -0.32
C LEU A 54 -3.60 -2.52 1.07
N THR A 55 -2.93 -3.67 1.17
CA THR A 55 -2.64 -4.30 2.47
C THR A 55 -1.59 -3.52 3.25
N LEU A 56 -1.83 -3.35 4.56
CA LEU A 56 -0.88 -2.78 5.50
C LEU A 56 0.04 -3.87 6.06
N ILE A 57 1.34 -3.74 5.80
CA ILE A 57 2.37 -4.68 6.23
C ILE A 57 3.47 -3.99 7.02
N GLU A 58 4.00 -4.69 8.02
CA GLU A 58 5.27 -4.36 8.66
C GLU A 58 6.35 -5.16 7.94
N LEU A 59 7.39 -4.49 7.45
CA LEU A 59 8.48 -5.12 6.72
C LEU A 59 9.84 -4.70 7.26
N GLU A 60 10.76 -5.64 7.25
CA GLU A 60 12.18 -5.40 7.48
C GLU A 60 12.92 -5.64 6.17
N ALA A 61 13.57 -4.60 5.65
CA ALA A 61 14.22 -4.64 4.34
C ALA A 61 15.64 -4.10 4.39
N GLU A 62 16.47 -4.62 3.49
CA GLU A 62 17.81 -4.09 3.29
C GLU A 62 17.79 -3.00 2.21
N ILE A 63 17.81 -1.75 2.67
CA ILE A 63 17.75 -0.57 1.80
C ILE A 63 19.17 -0.08 1.54
N ARG A 64 19.58 -0.13 0.27
CA ARG A 64 20.87 0.38 -0.19
C ARG A 64 20.60 1.46 -1.25
N PRO A 65 21.07 2.71 -1.08
CA PRO A 65 20.78 3.80 -2.03
C PRO A 65 21.17 3.51 -3.48
N THR A 66 22.11 2.60 -3.71
CA THR A 66 22.56 2.17 -5.04
C THR A 66 21.58 1.26 -5.78
N ASN A 67 20.60 0.70 -5.07
CA ASN A 67 19.68 -0.29 -5.62
C ASN A 67 18.34 0.36 -5.97
N THR A 68 17.77 -0.03 -7.11
CA THR A 68 16.41 0.35 -7.52
C THR A 68 15.36 -0.62 -6.99
N ILE A 69 15.76 -1.85 -6.64
CA ILE A 69 14.89 -2.89 -6.07
C ILE A 69 15.52 -3.40 -4.78
N TYR A 70 14.75 -3.36 -3.68
CA TYR A 70 15.18 -3.80 -2.36
C TYR A 70 14.76 -5.23 -2.07
N ARG A 71 15.45 -5.86 -1.11
CA ARG A 71 15.13 -7.20 -0.64
C ARG A 71 14.47 -7.13 0.74
N ILE A 72 13.30 -7.76 0.85
CA ILE A 72 12.63 -7.98 2.13
C ILE A 72 13.28 -9.16 2.84
N LYS A 73 13.64 -8.97 4.11
CA LYS A 73 14.06 -10.06 5.00
C LYS A 73 12.86 -10.71 5.67
N GLU A 74 11.98 -9.90 6.24
CA GLU A 74 10.77 -10.33 6.93
C GLU A 74 9.62 -9.40 6.56
N ALA A 75 8.42 -9.96 6.44
CA ALA A 75 7.18 -9.19 6.31
C ALA A 75 6.05 -9.90 7.06
N LYS A 76 5.20 -9.12 7.71
CA LYS A 76 3.99 -9.61 8.37
C LYS A 76 2.87 -8.61 8.26
N THR A 77 1.65 -9.07 8.51
CA THR A 77 0.48 -8.21 8.58
C THR A 77 0.65 -7.17 9.69
N PHE A 78 0.55 -5.88 9.33
CA PHE A 78 0.53 -4.80 10.31
C PHE A 78 -0.86 -4.65 10.92
N MET A 79 -1.89 -4.68 10.07
CA MET A 79 -3.30 -4.59 10.48
C MET A 79 -4.10 -5.72 9.82
N PRO A 80 -4.65 -6.67 10.60
CA PRO A 80 -5.50 -7.71 10.04
C PRO A 80 -6.86 -7.11 9.68
N PHE A 81 -7.20 -7.15 8.40
CA PHE A 81 -8.50 -6.69 7.93
C PHE A 81 -9.62 -7.64 8.31
N THR A 82 -10.75 -7.06 8.69
CA THR A 82 -11.94 -7.77 9.15
C THR A 82 -13.05 -7.80 8.10
N SER A 83 -13.01 -6.91 7.11
CA SER A 83 -14.06 -6.84 6.09
C SER A 83 -13.56 -6.63 4.65
N ILE A 84 -12.48 -5.88 4.41
CA ILE A 84 -11.98 -5.61 3.05
C ILE A 84 -11.82 -6.89 2.23
N PRO A 85 -11.08 -7.93 2.67
CA PRO A 85 -10.86 -9.13 1.85
C PRO A 85 -12.11 -10.03 1.74
N TYR A 86 -13.11 -9.83 2.60
CA TYR A 86 -14.29 -10.69 2.70
C TYR A 86 -15.56 -10.07 2.09
N HIS A 87 -15.48 -8.80 1.68
CA HIS A 87 -16.62 -8.06 1.17
C HIS A 87 -16.33 -7.56 -0.26
N PRO A 88 -16.99 -8.11 -1.29
CA PRO A 88 -16.59 -7.91 -2.70
C PRO A 88 -16.56 -6.44 -3.12
N TYR A 89 -17.49 -5.62 -2.63
CA TYR A 89 -17.50 -4.19 -2.92
C TYR A 89 -16.33 -3.44 -2.27
N LYS A 90 -15.89 -3.84 -1.07
CA LYS A 90 -14.74 -3.22 -0.42
C LYS A 90 -13.44 -3.70 -1.05
N SER A 91 -13.35 -4.98 -1.44
CA SER A 91 -12.24 -5.49 -2.25
C SER A 91 -12.09 -4.72 -3.56
N ALA A 92 -13.19 -4.43 -4.25
CA ALA A 92 -13.17 -3.65 -5.49
C ALA A 92 -12.69 -2.21 -5.26
N ILE A 93 -13.20 -1.54 -4.22
CA ILE A 93 -12.71 -0.21 -3.81
C ILE A 93 -11.22 -0.27 -3.49
N SER A 94 -10.79 -1.28 -2.72
CA SER A 94 -9.40 -1.47 -2.32
C SER A 94 -8.47 -1.63 -3.52
N LEU A 95 -8.84 -2.48 -4.48
CA LEU A 95 -8.11 -2.71 -5.71
C LEU A 95 -8.00 -1.42 -6.56
N PHE A 96 -9.12 -0.69 -6.70
CA PHE A 96 -9.14 0.58 -7.40
C PHE A 96 -8.20 1.60 -6.76
N LEU A 97 -8.26 1.75 -5.43
CA LEU A 97 -7.43 2.70 -4.70
C LEU A 97 -5.95 2.34 -4.80
N ALA A 98 -5.60 1.06 -4.67
CA ALA A 98 -4.21 0.61 -4.80
C ALA A 98 -3.63 0.94 -6.18
N GLU A 99 -4.37 0.65 -7.25
CA GLU A 99 -3.96 0.97 -8.62
C GLU A 99 -3.89 2.48 -8.84
N PHE A 100 -4.88 3.24 -8.37
CA PHE A 100 -4.87 4.70 -8.47
C PHE A 100 -3.64 5.30 -7.77
N LEU A 101 -3.36 4.86 -6.53
CA LEU A 101 -2.21 5.33 -5.76
C LEU A 101 -0.88 4.92 -6.40
N TYR A 102 -0.81 3.74 -7.02
CA TYR A 102 0.35 3.30 -7.81
C TYR A 102 0.67 4.27 -8.97
N HIS A 103 -0.33 4.85 -9.63
CA HIS A 103 -0.09 5.84 -10.69
C HIS A 103 0.10 7.26 -10.17
N ALA A 104 -0.57 7.61 -9.08
CA ALA A 104 -0.61 8.98 -8.56
C ALA A 104 0.59 9.32 -7.67
N ILE A 105 1.08 8.39 -6.84
CA ILE A 105 2.24 8.61 -5.97
C ILE A 105 3.52 8.35 -6.76
N ARG A 106 4.33 9.40 -6.93
CA ARG A 106 5.62 9.33 -7.63
C ARG A 106 6.81 9.59 -6.72
N GLU A 107 6.57 10.09 -5.52
CA GLU A 107 7.60 10.51 -4.60
C GLU A 107 8.28 9.32 -3.91
N GLU A 108 9.61 9.24 -4.07
CA GLU A 108 10.52 8.31 -3.37
C GLU A 108 11.06 8.91 -2.05
N ALA A 109 10.40 9.93 -1.54
CA ALA A 109 10.77 10.62 -0.31
C ALA A 109 9.76 10.39 0.80
N GLU A 110 10.22 10.52 2.04
CA GLU A 110 9.36 10.43 3.22
C GLU A 110 8.25 11.50 3.19
N ASN A 111 7.00 11.07 3.32
CA ASN A 111 5.86 11.96 3.52
C ASN A 111 4.91 11.37 4.57
N LYS A 112 5.23 11.65 5.83
CA LYS A 112 4.51 11.13 7.02
C LYS A 112 3.04 11.53 7.02
N LEU A 113 2.70 12.74 6.56
CA LEU A 113 1.32 13.22 6.54
C LEU A 113 0.47 12.43 5.55
N LEU A 114 1.00 12.22 4.33
CA LEU A 114 0.32 11.38 3.34
C LEU A 114 0.21 9.94 3.83
N PHE A 115 1.30 9.37 4.36
CA PHE A 115 1.26 7.99 4.87
C PHE A 115 0.23 7.80 5.99
N ALA A 116 0.19 8.72 6.96
CA ALA A 116 -0.79 8.70 8.02
C ALA A 116 -2.22 8.78 7.47
N TYR A 117 -2.48 9.70 6.54
CA TYR A 117 -3.77 9.80 5.87
C TYR A 117 -4.19 8.49 5.20
N LEU A 118 -3.32 7.88 4.40
CA LEU A 118 -3.61 6.63 3.72
C LEU A 118 -3.89 5.50 4.71
N LYS A 119 -3.04 5.34 5.74
CA LYS A 119 -3.22 4.33 6.79
C LYS A 119 -4.58 4.46 7.48
N HIS A 120 -4.95 5.68 7.88
CA HIS A 120 -6.23 5.94 8.53
C HIS A 120 -7.43 5.73 7.59
N ALA A 121 -7.32 6.16 6.33
CA ALA A 121 -8.38 5.94 5.34
C ALA A 121 -8.61 4.46 5.08
N ILE A 122 -7.55 3.66 4.94
CA ILE A 122 -7.64 2.21 4.71
C ILE A 122 -8.26 1.51 5.92
N ALA A 123 -7.83 1.84 7.14
CA ALA A 123 -8.42 1.33 8.37
C ALA A 123 -9.93 1.67 8.45
N LEU A 124 -10.29 2.92 8.13
CA LEU A 124 -11.67 3.36 8.10
C LEU A 124 -12.51 2.58 7.07
N LEU A 125 -11.98 2.34 5.86
CA LEU A 125 -12.66 1.52 4.86
C LEU A 125 -12.93 0.11 5.38
N ASP A 126 -11.99 -0.48 6.13
CA ASP A 126 -12.19 -1.80 6.74
C ASP A 126 -13.26 -1.77 7.85
N GLU A 127 -13.33 -0.72 8.65
CA GLU A 127 -14.26 -0.64 9.78
C GLU A 127 -15.70 -0.27 9.38
N ILE A 128 -15.89 0.57 8.34
CA ILE A 128 -17.23 1.09 7.98
C ILE A 128 -18.17 -0.05 7.56
N LYS A 129 -19.27 -0.25 8.28
CA LYS A 129 -20.23 -1.33 7.97
C LYS A 129 -21.19 -1.02 6.84
N GLU A 130 -21.57 0.24 6.65
CA GLU A 130 -22.58 0.67 5.69
C GLU A 130 -22.21 2.03 5.07
N LYS A 131 -22.87 2.42 3.97
CA LYS A 131 -22.69 3.73 3.32
C LYS A 131 -21.26 4.04 2.83
N TYR A 132 -20.46 3.00 2.55
CA TYR A 132 -19.10 3.13 1.98
C TYR A 132 -19.07 3.24 0.44
N ALA A 133 -20.22 3.26 -0.24
CA ALA A 133 -20.27 3.26 -1.72
C ALA A 133 -19.46 4.40 -2.34
N ASN A 134 -19.52 5.60 -1.74
CA ASN A 134 -18.82 6.80 -2.22
C ASN A 134 -17.44 7.00 -1.56
N PHE A 135 -16.93 6.01 -0.81
CA PHE A 135 -15.69 6.15 -0.05
C PHE A 135 -14.52 6.57 -0.95
N HIS A 136 -14.34 5.90 -2.09
CA HIS A 136 -13.26 6.20 -3.03
C HIS A 136 -13.35 7.63 -3.59
N LEU A 137 -14.55 8.17 -3.80
CA LEU A 137 -14.73 9.55 -4.28
C LEU A 137 -14.30 10.57 -3.21
N ALA A 138 -14.75 10.39 -1.97
CA ALA A 138 -14.35 11.23 -0.85
C ALA A 138 -12.84 11.13 -0.61
N PHE A 139 -12.30 9.90 -0.66
CA PHE A 139 -10.87 9.66 -0.58
C PHE A 139 -10.09 10.45 -1.63
N LEU A 140 -10.46 10.35 -2.91
CA LEU A 140 -9.76 11.05 -4.00
C LEU A 140 -9.79 12.57 -3.83
N MET A 141 -10.92 13.13 -3.37
CA MET A 141 -11.04 14.56 -3.09
C MET A 141 -10.07 15.01 -2.00
N HIS A 142 -9.98 14.27 -0.89
CA HIS A 142 -9.00 14.59 0.17
C HIS A 142 -7.57 14.33 -0.26
N PHE A 143 -7.32 13.25 -1.01
CA PHE A 143 -6.00 12.90 -1.52
C PHE A 143 -5.43 13.97 -2.46
N SER A 144 -6.26 14.65 -3.25
CA SER A 144 -5.83 15.72 -4.16
C SER A 144 -5.08 16.88 -3.46
N ARG A 145 -5.27 17.06 -2.15
CA ARG A 145 -4.50 18.01 -1.32
C ARG A 145 -3.02 17.66 -1.29
N PHE A 146 -2.71 16.37 -1.18
CA PHE A 146 -1.33 15.88 -1.14
C PHE A 146 -0.65 15.96 -2.51
N LEU A 147 -1.44 15.96 -3.59
CA LEU A 147 -0.95 16.17 -4.95
C LEU A 147 -0.77 17.67 -5.29
N GLY A 148 -1.21 18.60 -4.44
CA GLY A 148 -1.13 20.04 -4.70
C GLY A 148 -2.20 20.58 -5.67
N LEU A 149 -3.30 19.85 -5.90
CA LEU A 149 -4.37 20.20 -6.85
C LEU A 149 -5.77 20.16 -6.19
N TYR A 150 -5.88 20.78 -5.00
CA TYR A 150 -7.15 20.79 -4.27
C TYR A 150 -8.18 21.74 -4.91
N PRO A 151 -9.48 21.36 -4.99
CA PRO A 151 -10.53 22.24 -5.48
C PRO A 151 -10.64 23.54 -4.67
N ASN A 152 -10.82 24.67 -5.38
CA ASN A 152 -11.13 25.95 -4.74
C ASN A 152 -12.61 25.98 -4.31
N LEU A 153 -12.85 26.13 -3.01
CA LEU A 153 -14.20 26.13 -2.42
C LEU A 153 -14.70 27.53 -2.07
N ASN A 154 -13.92 28.59 -2.36
CA ASN A 154 -14.23 29.95 -1.90
C ASN A 154 -15.47 30.58 -2.57
N ASN A 155 -15.99 29.99 -3.66
CA ASN A 155 -17.06 30.56 -4.48
C ASN A 155 -18.27 29.62 -4.66
N TYR A 156 -18.57 28.75 -3.69
CA TYR A 156 -19.77 27.90 -3.69
C TYR A 156 -20.67 28.17 -2.49
#